data_AF-A0A4R3JEJ9-F1
#
_entry.id   AF-A0A4R3JEJ9-F1
#
_cell.length_a   1.000
_cell.length_b   1.000
_cell.length_c   1.000
_cell.angle_alpha   90.00
_cell.angle_beta   90.00
_cell.angle_gamma   90.00
#
_symmetry.space_group_name_H-M   'P 1'
#
loop_
_entity.id
_entity.type
_entity.pdbx_description
1 polymer ?
#
loop_
_entity_poly.entity_id
_entity_poly.type
_entity_poly.pdbx_seq_one_letter_code
_entity_poly.pdbx_strand_id
1 'polypeptide(L)' 'MTPRKVERPETRPTTTRQTRFVGLEPSLDEVLGDPITHKLMASDGVDLSELTGLIAQSRRNLRVGL' A
#
# COMPACT_ATOMS: atom_id res chain seq x y z
N MET A 1 32.87 -9.68 38.62
CA MET A 1 31.98 -8.72 37.94
C MET A 1 32.09 -8.94 36.44
N THR A 2 31.06 -9.51 35.81
CA THR A 2 30.99 -9.70 34.35
C THR A 2 30.07 -8.64 33.73
N PRO A 3 30.44 -8.00 32.61
CA PRO A 3 29.57 -6.99 32.00
C PRO A 3 28.38 -7.66 31.32
N ARG A 4 27.16 -7.13 31.56
CA ARG A 4 25.95 -7.54 30.86
C ARG A 4 26.06 -7.12 29.40
N LYS A 5 26.05 -8.09 28.49
CA LYS A 5 25.95 -7.89 27.05
C LYS A 5 24.59 -7.24 26.76
N VAL A 6 24.60 -6.01 26.27
CA VAL A 6 23.39 -5.31 25.82
C VAL A 6 22.95 -5.97 24.52
N GLU A 7 21.94 -6.85 24.60
CA GLU A 7 21.27 -7.38 23.42
C GLU A 7 20.54 -6.24 22.73
N ARG A 8 21.06 -5.84 21.56
CA ARG A 8 20.36 -4.94 20.65
C ARG A 8 19.05 -5.61 20.26
N PRO A 9 17.89 -4.91 20.27
CA PRO A 9 16.66 -5.51 19.78
C PRO A 9 16.89 -5.91 18.33
N GLU A 10 16.75 -7.21 18.06
CA GLU A 10 16.84 -7.74 16.72
C GLU A 10 15.85 -6.98 15.85
N THR A 11 16.37 -6.28 14.84
CA THR A 11 15.53 -5.69 13.79
C THR A 11 14.85 -6.84 13.10
N ARG A 12 13.63 -7.16 13.55
CA ARG A 12 12.77 -8.16 12.92
C ARG A 12 12.74 -7.83 11.43
N PRO A 13 13.22 -8.70 10.54
CA PRO A 13 13.07 -8.45 9.12
C PRO A 13 11.58 -8.30 8.86
N THR A 14 11.18 -7.13 8.37
CA THR A 14 9.84 -6.93 7.83
C THR A 14 9.79 -7.79 6.59
N THR A 15 9.49 -9.08 6.76
CA THR A 15 9.14 -9.94 5.65
C THR A 15 7.91 -9.29 5.05
N THR A 16 8.09 -8.52 3.97
CA THR A 16 7.02 -8.15 3.06
C THR A 16 6.48 -9.47 2.55
N ARG A 17 5.48 -10.01 3.26
CA ARG A 17 4.78 -11.21 2.87
C ARG A 17 4.06 -10.82 1.60
N GLN A 18 4.71 -11.08 0.46
CA GLN A 18 4.07 -11.01 -0.84
C GLN A 18 2.96 -12.08 -0.81
N THR A 19 1.76 -11.65 -0.42
CA THR A 19 0.55 -12.42 -0.64
C THR A 19 0.44 -12.58 -2.15
N ARG A 20 0.88 -13.74 -2.65
CA ARG A 20 0.53 -14.19 -3.99
C ARG A 20 -1.00 -14.32 -3.99
N PHE A 21 -1.69 -13.32 -4.50
CA PHE A 21 -3.10 -13.46 -4.85
C PHE A 21 -3.17 -14.53 -5.93
N VAL A 22 -3.67 -15.71 -5.58
CA VAL A 22 -4.03 -16.74 -6.54
C VAL A 22 -5.44 -16.38 -7.02
N GLY A 23 -5.52 -15.56 -8.08
CA GLY A 23 -6.77 -15.03 -8.62
C GLY A 23 -6.52 -14.10 -9.81
N LEU A 24 -7.59 -13.75 -10.53
CA LEU A 24 -7.53 -12.65 -11.50
C LEU A 24 -7.12 -11.37 -10.77
N GLU A 25 -6.26 -10.58 -11.41
CA GLU A 25 -5.94 -9.25 -10.94
C GLU A 25 -7.22 -8.42 -10.90
N PRO A 26 -7.59 -7.84 -9.75
CA PRO A 26 -8.79 -7.01 -9.67
C PRO A 26 -8.60 -5.76 -10.51
N SER A 27 -9.67 -5.34 -11.16
CA SER A 27 -9.71 -4.04 -11.81
C SER A 27 -9.55 -2.92 -10.79
N LEU A 28 -9.09 -1.76 -11.25
CA LEU A 28 -8.95 -0.59 -10.38
C LEU A 28 -10.29 -0.19 -9.75
N ASP A 29 -11.40 -0.33 -10.48
CA ASP A 29 -12.72 0.04 -9.97
C ASP A 29 -13.18 -0.94 -8.86
N GLU A 30 -12.82 -2.22 -8.94
CA GLU A 30 -13.07 -3.18 -7.86
C GLU A 30 -12.27 -2.85 -6.60
N VAL A 31 -10.99 -2.48 -6.75
CA VAL A 31 -10.14 -2.06 -5.61
C VAL A 31 -10.67 -0.78 -4.98
N LEU A 32 -11.03 0.22 -5.79
CA LEU A 32 -11.58 1.48 -5.31
C LEU A 32 -13.02 1.35 -4.78
N GLY A 33 -13.72 0.26 -5.07
CA GLY A 33 -15.04 -0.05 -4.50
C GLY A 33 -14.98 -0.86 -3.20
N ASP A 34 -13.82 -1.40 -2.84
CA ASP A 34 -13.68 -2.29 -1.69
C ASP A 34 -13.66 -1.53 -0.34
N PRO A 35 -14.60 -1.81 0.58
CA PRO A 35 -14.64 -1.17 1.90
C PRO A 35 -13.41 -1.45 2.76
N ILE A 36 -12.72 -2.58 2.56
CA ILE A 36 -11.50 -2.91 3.32
C ILE A 36 -10.37 -1.99 2.86
N THR A 37 -10.20 -1.84 1.54
CA THR A 37 -9.26 -0.91 0.94
C THR A 37 -9.48 0.51 1.45
N HIS A 38 -10.72 0.99 1.57
CA HIS A 38 -11.02 2.31 2.13
C HIS A 38 -10.55 2.47 3.58
N LYS A 39 -10.77 1.45 4.42
CA LYS A 39 -10.33 1.48 5.83
C LYS A 39 -8.81 1.49 5.95
N LEU A 40 -8.12 0.75 5.08
CA LEU A 40 -6.66 0.74 5.03
C LEU A 40 -6.14 2.11 4.59
N MET A 41 -6.69 2.67 3.50
CA MET A 41 -6.34 4.01 3.03
C MET A 41 -6.51 5.07 4.12
N ALA A 42 -7.66 5.07 4.81
CA ALA A 42 -7.91 6.00 5.92
C ALA A 42 -6.91 5.81 7.08
N SER A 43 -6.51 4.57 7.36
CA SER A 43 -5.50 4.27 8.39
C SER A 43 -4.11 4.79 8.01
N ASP A 44 -3.81 4.82 6.72
CA ASP A 44 -2.57 5.34 6.15
C ASP A 44 -2.64 6.85 5.84
N GLY A 45 -3.76 7.51 6.14
CA GLY A 45 -3.97 8.95 5.89
C GLY A 45 -4.16 9.29 4.41
N VAL A 46 -4.54 8.33 3.58
CA VAL A 46 -4.80 8.52 2.15
C VAL A 46 -6.27 8.85 1.94
N ASP A 47 -6.54 10.06 1.43
CA ASP A 47 -7.88 10.47 1.04
C ASP A 47 -8.27 9.86 -0.32
N LEU A 48 -9.43 9.21 -0.36
CA LEU A 48 -9.95 8.55 -1.58
C LEU A 48 -10.24 9.54 -2.71
N SER A 49 -10.71 10.75 -2.37
CA SER A 49 -10.98 11.81 -3.34
C SER A 49 -9.69 12.35 -3.96
N GLU A 50 -8.62 12.48 -3.17
CA GLU A 50 -7.31 12.87 -3.67
C GLU A 50 -6.70 11.78 -4.57
N LEU A 51 -6.78 10.51 -4.14
CA LEU A 51 -6.29 9.38 -4.93
C LEU A 51 -7.03 9.26 -6.27
N THR A 52 -8.36 9.39 -6.27
CA THR A 52 -9.16 9.34 -7.51
C THR A 52 -8.83 10.51 -8.43
N GLY A 53 -8.61 11.71 -7.89
CA GLY A 53 -8.10 12.86 -8.64
C GLY A 53 -6.74 12.60 -9.29
N LEU A 54 -5.80 12.00 -8.55
CA LEU A 54 -4.48 11.63 -9.06
C LEU A 54 -4.57 10.57 -10.16
N ILE A 55 -5.41 9.55 -10.00
CA ILE A 55 -5.64 8.51 -11.01
C ILE A 55 -6.19 9.15 -12.30
N ALA A 56 -7.18 10.04 -12.19
CA ALA A 56 -7.73 10.75 -13.33
C ALA A 56 -6.68 11.62 -14.03
N GLN A 57 -5.83 12.31 -13.27
CA GLN A 57 -4.72 13.09 -13.81
C GLN A 57 -3.70 12.21 -14.52
N SER A 58 -3.27 11.11 -13.90
CA SER A 58 -2.32 10.16 -14.49
C SER A 58 -2.87 9.55 -15.78
N ARG A 59 -4.15 9.16 -15.81
CA ARG A 59 -4.82 8.67 -17.03
C ARG A 59 -4.83 9.73 -18.14
N ARG A 60 -5.07 11.00 -17.80
CA ARG A 60 -4.98 12.11 -18.75
C ARG A 60 -3.56 12.26 -19.29
N ASN A 61 -2.56 12.29 -18.42
CA ASN A 61 -1.16 12.40 -18.83
C ASN A 61 -0.72 11.25 -19.74
N LEU A 62 -1.10 10.01 -19.41
CA LEU A 62 -0.82 8.83 -20.26
C LEU A 62 -1.53 8.90 -21.62
N ARG A 63 -2.72 9.50 -21.68
CA ARG A 63 -3.45 9.71 -22.95
C ARG A 63 -2.86 10.84 -23.80
N VAL A 64 -2.26 11.84 -23.17
CA VAL A 64 -1.68 13.01 -23.83
C VAL A 64 -0.22 12.75 -24.25
N GLY A 65 0.44 11.71 -23.72
CA GLY A 65 1.82 11.32 -24.06
C GLY A 65 2.86 11.95 -23.12
N LEU A 66 4.07 11.43 -22.90
CA LEU A 66 4.95 10.60 -23.75
C LEU A 66 4.90 10.98 -25.23
#